data_AF-A0A9X8YP82-F1
#
_entry.id   AF-A0A9X8YP82-F1
#
_cell.length_a   1.000
_cell.length_b   1.000
_cell.length_c   1.000
_cell.angle_alpha   90.00
_cell.angle_beta   90.00
_cell.angle_gamma   90.00
#
_symmetry.space_group_name_H-M   'P 1'
#
loop_
_entity.id
_entity.type
_entity.pdbx_description
1 polymer ?
#
loop_
_entity_poly.entity_id
_entity_poly.type
_entity_poly.pdbx_seq_one_letter_code
_entity_poly.pdbx_strand_id
1 'polypeptide(L)' 'WSLEPKVQGDVAAWFGSVPASPAGCKASALLGEKGCETNGFNQFDKIAFWKTPQAQGGKFVPYSRWTQDYIAIMGGR' A
#
# COMPACT_ATOMS: atom_id res chain seq x y z
N TRP A 1 1.23 16.59 -12.37
CA TRP A 1 2.49 15.87 -12.71
C TRP A 1 2.52 14.47 -12.11
N SER A 2 2.16 14.26 -10.83
CA SER A 2 2.29 12.94 -10.18
C SER A 2 1.53 11.80 -10.88
N LEU A 3 0.40 12.07 -11.53
CA LEU A 3 -0.41 11.08 -12.26
C LEU A 3 0.07 10.83 -13.71
N GLU A 4 1.16 11.47 -14.13
CA GLU A 4 1.72 11.22 -15.45
C GLU A 4 2.15 9.75 -15.58
N PRO A 5 1.77 9.03 -16.66
CA PRO A 5 1.99 7.59 -16.76
C PRO A 5 3.45 7.18 -16.56
N LYS A 6 4.39 7.93 -17.14
CA LYS A 6 5.82 7.63 -17.00
C LYS A 6 6.27 7.72 -15.54
N VAL A 7 5.88 8.78 -14.83
CA VAL A 7 6.19 8.98 -13.41
C VAL A 7 5.59 7.85 -12.57
N GLN A 8 4.32 7.53 -12.80
CA GLN A 8 3.63 6.45 -12.09
C GLN A 8 4.34 5.10 -12.28
N GLY A 9 4.72 4.77 -13.51
CA GLY A 9 5.46 3.54 -13.81
C GLY A 9 6.86 3.53 -13.21
N ASP A 10 7.60 4.64 -13.30
CA ASP A 10 8.97 4.74 -12.77
C ASP A 10 9.00 4.64 -11.23
N VAL A 11 8.02 5.23 -10.54
CA VAL A 11 7.87 5.08 -9.07
C VAL A 11 7.51 3.64 -8.69
N ALA A 12 6.60 3.01 -9.44
CA ALA A 12 6.25 1.61 -9.25
C ALA A 12 7.45 0.68 -9.46
N ALA A 13 8.30 0.97 -10.46
CA ALA A 13 9.54 0.24 -10.71
C ALA A 13 10.53 0.38 -9.55
N TRP A 14 10.68 1.60 -9.03
CA TRP A 14 11.63 1.89 -7.97
C TRP A 14 11.23 1.29 -6.61
N PHE A 15 9.98 1.45 -6.20
CA PHE A 15 9.50 1.00 -4.88
C PHE A 15 9.06 -0.47 -4.88
N GLY A 16 8.72 -1.04 -6.04
CA GLY A 16 8.03 -2.33 -6.13
C GLY A 16 6.53 -2.25 -5.84
N SER A 17 5.93 -1.06 -5.94
CA SER A 17 4.48 -0.85 -5.79
C SER A 17 3.75 -0.99 -7.12
N VAL A 18 2.44 -0.77 -7.11
CA VAL A 18 1.60 -0.67 -8.31
C VAL A 18 1.24 0.80 -8.58
N PRO A 19 1.21 1.25 -9.85
CA PRO A 19 0.82 2.61 -10.18
C PRO A 19 -0.68 2.82 -9.92
N ALA A 20 -1.05 4.00 -9.40
CA ALA A 20 -2.46 4.36 -9.18
C ALA A 20 -3.21 4.62 -10.51
N SER A 21 -2.47 5.02 -11.55
CA SER A 21 -2.96 5.10 -12.92
C SER A 21 -2.53 3.87 -13.70
N PRO A 22 -3.45 3.01 -14.20
CA PRO A 22 -3.10 1.79 -14.94
C PRO A 22 -2.27 2.04 -16.20
N ALA A 23 -2.34 3.24 -16.78
CA ALA A 23 -1.49 3.64 -17.91
C ALA A 23 0.01 3.58 -17.55
N GLY A 24 0.37 3.74 -16.27
CA GLY A 24 1.75 3.64 -15.80
C GLY A 24 2.38 2.26 -16.00
N CYS A 25 1.57 1.20 -16.04
CA CYS A 25 2.05 -0.16 -16.30
C CYS A 25 2.69 -0.34 -17.67
N LYS A 26 2.37 0.53 -18.65
CA LYS A 26 2.86 0.44 -20.02
C LYS A 26 3.80 1.59 -20.40
N ALA A 27 3.99 2.56 -19.51
CA ALA A 27 4.67 3.82 -19.82
C ALA A 27 6.12 3.88 -19.29
N SER A 28 6.56 2.86 -18.54
CA SER A 28 7.91 2.81 -17.96
C SER A 28 8.68 1.58 -18.43
N ALA A 29 9.82 1.82 -19.09
CA ALA A 29 10.76 0.77 -19.44
C ALA A 29 11.48 0.19 -18.21
N LEU A 30 11.61 0.98 -17.13
CA LEU A 30 12.19 0.51 -15.86
C LEU A 30 11.27 -0.50 -15.16
N LEU A 31 9.95 -0.28 -15.23
CA LEU A 31 8.96 -1.24 -14.73
C LEU A 31 8.94 -2.51 -15.57
N GLY A 32 9.14 -2.37 -16.89
CA GLY A 32 9.10 -3.48 -17.84
C GLY A 32 7.68 -4.00 -18.10
N GLU A 33 7.52 -4.80 -19.15
CA GLU A 33 6.20 -5.24 -19.63
C GLU A 33 5.42 -6.07 -18.61
N LYS A 34 6.13 -6.85 -17.78
CA LYS A 34 5.54 -7.69 -16.73
C LYS A 34 5.58 -7.06 -15.34
N GLY A 35 6.14 -5.86 -15.18
CA GLY A 35 6.41 -5.27 -13.87
C GLY A 35 5.15 -5.11 -13.01
N CYS A 36 4.04 -4.64 -13.58
CA CYS A 36 2.78 -4.55 -12.84
C CYS A 36 2.26 -5.92 -12.39
N GLU A 37 2.36 -6.96 -13.22
CA GLU A 37 1.96 -8.32 -12.83
C GLU A 37 2.85 -8.82 -11.68
N THR A 38 4.17 -8.67 -11.82
CA THR A 38 5.15 -9.06 -10.79
C THR A 38 4.93 -8.32 -9.47
N ASN A 39 4.57 -7.03 -9.51
CA ASN A 39 4.29 -6.22 -8.32
C ASN A 39 2.88 -6.47 -7.74
N GLY A 40 2.11 -7.41 -8.29
CA GLY A 40 0.83 -7.84 -7.72
C GLY A 40 -0.38 -7.00 -8.13
N PHE A 41 -0.37 -6.38 -9.31
CA PHE A 41 -1.52 -5.60 -9.81
C PHE A 41 -2.83 -6.40 -9.81
N ASN A 42 -2.77 -7.70 -10.06
CA ASN A 42 -3.92 -8.63 -10.04
C ASN A 42 -4.27 -9.18 -8.65
N GLN A 43 -3.64 -8.67 -7.59
CA GLN A 43 -3.82 -9.13 -6.21
C GLN A 43 -4.40 -8.05 -5.30
N PHE A 44 -4.87 -6.93 -5.88
CA PHE A 44 -5.35 -5.77 -5.13
C PHE A 44 -6.47 -6.12 -4.14
N ASP A 45 -7.40 -6.98 -4.54
CA ASP A 45 -8.53 -7.46 -3.74
C ASP A 45 -8.14 -8.39 -2.58
N LYS A 46 -6.93 -8.97 -2.64
CA LYS A 46 -6.39 -9.84 -1.59
C LYS A 46 -5.72 -9.05 -0.46
N ILE A 47 -5.47 -7.76 -0.66
CA ILE A 47 -4.77 -6.92 0.32
C ILE A 47 -5.76 -6.39 1.36
N ALA A 48 -5.49 -6.68 2.64
CA ALA A 48 -6.16 -6.00 3.75
C ALA A 48 -5.58 -4.59 3.91
N PHE A 49 -6.07 -3.65 3.09
CA PHE A 49 -5.58 -2.26 3.13
C PHE A 49 -5.71 -1.65 4.51
N TRP A 50 -4.66 -0.92 4.90
CA TRP A 50 -4.63 -0.24 6.19
C TRP A 50 -5.80 0.71 6.34
N LYS A 51 -6.47 0.59 7.49
CA LYS A 51 -7.55 1.48 7.94
C LYS A 51 -7.45 1.64 9.45
N THR A 52 -7.93 2.75 9.96
CA THR A 52 -7.93 3.02 11.40
C THR A 52 -8.95 2.11 12.12
N PRO A 53 -8.54 1.26 13.10
CA PRO A 53 -9.46 0.50 13.94
C PRO A 53 -10.44 1.40 14.69
N GLN A 54 -11.73 1.08 14.62
CA GLN A 54 -12.84 1.82 15.23
C GLN A 54 -13.55 0.99 16.29
N ALA A 55 -13.91 1.59 17.42
CA ALA A 55 -14.49 0.86 18.56
C ALA A 55 -15.91 0.31 18.31
N GLN A 56 -16.68 0.91 17.39
CA GLN A 56 -18.08 0.56 17.10
C GLN A 56 -18.92 0.34 18.38
N GLY A 57 -19.05 1.38 19.21
CA GLY A 57 -19.82 1.30 20.47
C GLY A 57 -19.19 0.39 21.54
N GLY A 58 -17.90 0.08 21.43
CA GLY A 58 -17.17 -0.77 22.38
C GLY A 58 -17.02 -2.24 21.94
N LYS A 59 -17.54 -2.61 20.77
CA LYS A 59 -17.42 -3.97 20.20
C LYS A 59 -15.99 -4.34 19.81
N PHE A 60 -15.17 -3.36 19.41
CA PHE A 60 -13.82 -3.57 18.91
C PHE A 60 -12.80 -2.69 19.64
N VAL A 61 -11.53 -3.08 19.59
CA VAL A 61 -10.44 -2.32 20.22
C VAL A 61 -10.07 -1.12 19.32
N PRO A 62 -10.14 0.14 19.81
CA PRO A 62 -9.86 1.32 19.01
C PRO A 62 -8.36 1.52 18.77
N TYR A 63 -8.02 2.33 17.75
CA TYR A 63 -6.63 2.62 17.40
C TYR A 63 -5.79 3.23 18.54
N SER A 64 -6.40 4.05 19.41
CA SER A 64 -5.69 4.63 20.57
C SER A 64 -5.10 3.56 21.50
N ARG A 65 -5.80 2.44 21.67
CA ARG A 65 -5.34 1.31 22.46
C ARG A 65 -4.21 0.56 21.73
N TRP A 66 -4.34 0.38 20.41
CA TRP A 66 -3.28 -0.22 19.59
C TRP A 66 -1.97 0.57 19.70
N THR A 67 -2.03 1.90 19.64
CA THR A 67 -0.85 2.75 19.79
C THR A 67 -0.19 2.58 21.16
N GLN A 68 -0.98 2.62 22.24
CA GLN A 68 -0.47 2.44 23.60
C GLN A 68 0.19 1.07 23.78
N ASP A 69 -0.53 0.01 23.41
CA ASP A 69 -0.08 -1.36 23.60
C ASP A 69 1.15 -1.66 22.73
N TYR A 70 1.18 -1.20 21.47
CA TYR A 70 2.32 -1.42 20.59
C TYR A 70 3.59 -0.69 21.08
N ILE A 71 3.46 0.52 21.62
CA ILE A 71 4.58 1.25 22.24
C ILE A 71 5.08 0.53 23.50
N ALA A 72 4.17 0.03 24.35
CA ALA A 72 4.53 -0.73 25.54
C ALA A 72 5.31 -2.01 25.19
N ILE A 73 4.82 -2.77 24.20
CA ILE A 73 5.47 -3.99 23.71
C ILE A 73 6.88 -3.71 23.18
N MET A 74 7.05 -2.67 22.35
CA MET A 74 8.38 -2.26 21.88
C MET A 74 9.33 -1.86 23.03
N GLY A 75 8.77 -1.35 24.14
CA GLY A 75 9.51 -1.01 25.36
C GLY A 75 9.75 -2.18 26.32
N GLY A 76 9.35 -3.41 25.97
CA GLY A 76 9.53 -4.60 26.80
C GLY A 76 8.55 -4.71 27.99
N ARG A 77 7.37 -4.12 27.87
CA ARG A 77 6.28 -4.19 28.86
C ARG A 77 5.01 -4.80 28.28
#